data_AF-A0A3S0A6P3-F1
#
_entry.id   AF-A0A3S0A6P3-F1
#
_cell.length_a   1.000
_cell.length_b   1.000
_cell.length_c   1.000
_cell.angle_alpha   90.00
_cell.angle_beta   90.00
_cell.angle_gamma   90.00
#
_symmetry.space_group_name_H-M   'P 1'
#
loop_
_entity.id
_entity.type
_entity.pdbx_description
1 polymer ?
#
loop_
_entity_poly.entity_id
_entity_poly.type
_entity_poly.pdbx_seq_one_letter_code
_entity_poly.pdbx_strand_id
1 'polypeptide(L)'
;MKILGDSVGIVLPDMTNPYFMEIARAIQHRCFQEGYHLLFVDAEESADKEKEAIKFLLEKRIEALILAGVGQQPGANSAAQRHGHSRHSRRSPILEPEA
;
A
#
# COMPACT_ATOMS: atom_id res chain seq x y z
N MET A 1 -17.55 19.93 9.81
CA MET A 1 -16.83 20.09 8.53
C MET A 1 -17.64 19.32 7.49
N LYS A 2 -18.39 19.98 6.61
CA LYS A 2 -19.11 19.30 5.53
C LYS A 2 -18.14 19.18 4.36
N ILE A 3 -17.80 17.95 4.02
CA ILE A 3 -17.19 17.56 2.74
C ILE A 3 -18.23 17.98 1.68
N LEU A 4 -17.84 18.81 0.70
CA LEU A 4 -18.77 19.57 -0.15
C LEU A 4 -19.37 18.72 -1.27
N GLY A 5 -18.92 17.49 -1.41
CA GLY A 5 -19.23 16.64 -2.54
C GLY A 5 -19.22 15.20 -2.16
N ASP A 6 -19.67 14.45 -3.14
CA ASP A 6 -20.35 13.19 -2.95
C ASP A 6 -19.49 12.01 -3.41
N SER A 7 -18.21 12.22 -3.76
CA SER A 7 -17.39 11.18 -4.38
C SER A 7 -16.12 10.85 -3.61
N VAL A 8 -15.95 9.56 -3.35
CA VAL A 8 -14.77 8.95 -2.75
C VAL A 8 -14.15 8.01 -3.78
N GLY A 9 -12.83 8.06 -3.96
CA GLY A 9 -12.09 7.08 -4.75
C GLY A 9 -11.36 6.09 -3.86
N ILE A 10 -11.30 4.82 -4.27
CA ILE A 10 -10.48 3.79 -3.64
C ILE A 10 -9.63 3.08 -4.69
N VAL A 11 -8.33 3.00 -4.42
CA VAL A 11 -7.38 2.22 -5.23
C VAL A 11 -7.02 0.96 -4.44
N LEU A 12 -7.35 -0.19 -5.03
CA LEU A 12 -7.07 -1.50 -4.48
C LEU A 12 -5.91 -2.15 -5.23
N PRO A 13 -5.02 -2.88 -4.56
CA PRO A 13 -3.93 -3.58 -5.24
C PRO A 13 -4.44 -4.78 -6.05
N ASP A 14 -5.50 -5.46 -5.62
CA ASP A 14 -6.08 -6.61 -6.33
C ASP A 14 -7.55 -6.80 -5.91
N MET A 15 -8.48 -6.67 -6.86
CA MET A 15 -9.93 -6.88 -6.60
C MET A 15 -10.36 -8.34 -6.55
N THR A 16 -9.50 -9.28 -6.92
CA THR A 16 -9.77 -10.71 -6.80
C THR A 16 -9.47 -11.21 -5.40
N ASN A 17 -8.64 -10.49 -4.63
CA ASN A 17 -8.27 -10.86 -3.28
C ASN A 17 -9.39 -10.55 -2.27
N PRO A 18 -9.98 -11.58 -1.61
CA PRO A 18 -11.09 -11.40 -0.67
C PRO A 18 -10.79 -10.47 0.50
N TYR A 19 -9.53 -10.38 0.94
CA TYR A 19 -9.12 -9.50 2.04
C TYR A 19 -9.40 -8.03 1.70
N PHE A 20 -8.98 -7.56 0.51
CA PHE A 20 -9.25 -6.19 0.08
C PHE A 20 -10.73 -5.98 -0.21
N MET A 21 -11.41 -6.98 -0.76
CA MET A 21 -12.84 -6.88 -1.08
C MET A 21 -13.74 -6.83 0.16
N GLU A 22 -13.37 -7.47 1.25
CA GLU A 22 -14.09 -7.34 2.52
C GLU A 22 -14.03 -5.91 3.07
N ILE A 23 -12.83 -5.31 3.04
CA ILE A 23 -12.59 -3.92 3.45
C ILE A 23 -13.34 -2.95 2.52
N ALA A 24 -13.21 -3.15 1.20
CA ALA A 24 -13.90 -2.39 0.17
C ALA A 24 -15.42 -2.39 0.37
N ARG A 25 -16.01 -3.54 0.72
CA ARG A 25 -17.45 -3.67 1.00
C ARG A 25 -17.86 -2.88 2.24
N ALA A 26 -17.06 -2.92 3.31
CA ALA A 26 -17.34 -2.14 4.52
C ALA A 26 -17.31 -0.62 4.23
N ILE A 27 -16.32 -0.16 3.47
CA ILE A 27 -16.19 1.23 3.04
C ILE A 27 -17.39 1.63 2.17
N GLN A 28 -17.74 0.81 1.17
CA GLN A 28 -18.90 1.05 0.31
C GLN A 28 -20.19 1.21 1.10
N HIS A 29 -20.42 0.32 2.07
CA HIS A 29 -21.62 0.38 2.90
C HIS A 29 -21.69 1.70 3.67
N ARG A 30 -20.57 2.17 4.23
CA ARG A 30 -20.54 3.45 4.94
C ARG A 30 -20.71 4.64 4.00
N CYS A 31 -20.03 4.65 2.86
CA CYS A 31 -20.21 5.69 1.83
C CYS A 31 -21.68 5.80 1.42
N PHE A 32 -22.32 4.67 1.15
CA PHE A 32 -23.73 4.62 0.76
C PHE A 32 -24.67 5.19 1.84
N GLN A 33 -24.46 4.84 3.11
CA GLN A 33 -25.26 5.36 4.22
C GLN A 33 -25.17 6.88 4.38
N GLU A 34 -24.03 7.46 4.00
CA GLU A 34 -23.76 8.90 4.11
C GLU A 34 -24.06 9.67 2.81
N GLY A 35 -24.55 8.99 1.76
CA GLY A 35 -24.87 9.60 0.47
C GLY A 35 -23.66 9.85 -0.43
N TYR A 36 -22.53 9.16 -0.19
CA TYR A 36 -21.34 9.22 -1.03
C TYR A 36 -21.34 8.10 -2.09
N HIS A 37 -20.99 8.46 -3.32
CA HIS A 37 -20.59 7.61 -4.42
C HIS A 37 -19.14 7.15 -4.26
N LEU A 38 -18.89 5.84 -4.46
CA LEU A 38 -17.56 5.24 -4.38
C LEU A 38 -17.08 4.80 -5.76
N LEU A 39 -15.90 5.27 -6.18
CA LEU A 39 -15.20 4.84 -7.38
C LEU A 39 -14.11 3.84 -7.02
N PHE A 40 -14.21 2.65 -7.58
CA PHE A 40 -13.23 1.58 -7.42
C PHE A 40 -12.23 1.58 -8.57
N VAL A 41 -10.93 1.48 -8.27
CA VAL A 41 -9.89 1.28 -9.26
C VAL A 41 -9.00 0.12 -8.82
N ASP A 42 -8.79 -0.83 -9.72
CA ASP A 42 -7.85 -1.94 -9.52
C ASP A 42 -6.48 -1.53 -10.06
N ALA A 43 -5.46 -1.62 -9.22
CA ALA A 43 -4.09 -1.34 -9.61
C ALA A 43 -3.36 -2.60 -10.10
N GLU A 44 -3.97 -3.79 -10.02
CA GLU A 44 -3.40 -5.07 -10.48
C GLU A 44 -1.94 -5.28 -10.03
N GLU A 45 -1.68 -5.01 -8.76
CA GLU A 45 -0.38 -5.09 -8.10
C GLU A 45 0.74 -4.27 -8.78
N SER A 46 0.39 -3.28 -9.61
CA SER A 46 1.33 -2.42 -10.32
C SER A 46 1.38 -1.02 -9.72
N ALA A 47 2.58 -0.61 -9.27
CA ALA A 47 2.84 0.74 -8.78
C ALA A 47 2.60 1.82 -9.85
N ASP A 48 2.76 1.48 -11.14
CA ASP A 48 2.49 2.43 -12.22
C ASP A 48 0.99 2.57 -12.48
N LYS A 49 0.22 1.47 -12.42
CA LYS A 49 -1.24 1.53 -12.47
C LYS A 49 -1.82 2.25 -11.25
N GLU A 50 -1.23 2.11 -10.06
CA GLU A 50 -1.61 2.90 -8.89
C GLU A 50 -1.44 4.40 -9.14
N LYS A 51 -0.30 4.83 -9.68
CA LYS A 51 -0.07 6.25 -10.02
C LYS A 51 -1.08 6.77 -11.06
N GLU A 52 -1.37 5.96 -12.08
CA GLU A 52 -2.37 6.28 -13.09
C GLU A 52 -3.77 6.39 -12.47
N ALA A 53 -4.12 5.47 -11.57
CA ALA A 53 -5.38 5.49 -10.84
C ALA A 53 -5.52 6.74 -9.97
N ILE A 54 -4.47 7.11 -9.24
CA ILE A 54 -4.44 8.34 -8.43
C ILE A 54 -4.66 9.56 -9.32
N LYS A 55 -3.91 9.66 -10.44
CA LYS A 55 -4.06 10.76 -11.38
C LYS A 55 -5.48 10.84 -11.95
N PHE A 56 -6.03 9.71 -12.37
CA PHE A 56 -7.40 9.61 -12.87
C PHE A 56 -8.42 10.10 -11.83
N LEU A 57 -8.30 9.65 -10.59
CA LEU A 57 -9.22 10.04 -9.52
C LEU A 57 -9.11 11.53 -9.18
N LEU A 58 -7.90 12.10 -9.17
CA LEU A 58 -7.67 13.54 -9.03
C LEU A 58 -8.32 14.33 -10.17
N GLU A 59 -8.20 13.86 -11.41
CA GLU A 59 -8.87 14.46 -12.58
C GLU A 59 -10.40 14.40 -12.47
N LYS A 60 -10.94 13.37 -11.83
CA LYS A 60 -12.37 13.25 -11.50
C LYS A 60 -12.82 14.14 -10.34
N ARG A 61 -11.92 14.90 -9.72
CA ARG A 61 -12.21 15.80 -8.58
C ARG A 61 -12.91 15.08 -7.43
N ILE A 62 -12.47 13.87 -7.12
CA ILE A 62 -12.93 13.18 -5.91
C ILE A 62 -12.59 14.02 -4.68
N GLU A 63 -13.42 13.92 -3.64
CA GLU A 63 -13.21 14.68 -2.41
C GLU A 63 -12.33 13.95 -1.41
N ALA A 64 -12.30 12.62 -1.49
CA ALA A 64 -11.47 11.79 -0.64
C ALA A 64 -10.92 10.59 -1.42
N LEU A 65 -9.66 10.26 -1.17
CA LEU A 65 -8.95 9.13 -1.76
C LEU A 65 -8.53 8.14 -0.67
N ILE A 66 -8.81 6.86 -0.89
CA ILE A 66 -8.38 5.74 -0.06
C ILE A 66 -7.38 4.91 -0.87
N LEU A 67 -6.19 4.68 -0.31
CA LEU A 67 -5.16 3.84 -0.92
C LEU A 67 -4.94 2.61 -0.04
N ALA A 68 -5.21 1.43 -0.58
CA ALA A 68 -4.85 0.16 0.06
C ALA A 68 -3.37 -0.20 -0.16
N GLY A 69 -2.70 0.50 -1.10
CA GLY A 69 -1.27 0.46 -1.32
C GLY A 69 -0.82 -0.75 -2.14
N VAL A 70 -0.15 -0.49 -3.26
CA VAL A 70 0.58 -1.49 -4.02
C VAL A 70 1.99 -1.61 -3.44
N GLY A 71 2.16 -2.48 -2.45
CA GLY A 71 3.48 -2.90 -1.99
C GLY A 71 4.34 -1.80 -1.37
N GLN A 72 4.04 -1.44 -0.11
CA GLN A 72 5.10 -1.06 0.82
C GLN A 72 5.11 -2.10 1.94
N GLN A 73 5.99 -3.09 1.78
CA GLN A 73 6.28 -4.07 2.83
C GLN A 73 6.59 -3.28 4.12
N PRO A 74 5.85 -3.49 5.24
CA PRO A 74 6.18 -2.89 6.54
C PRO A 74 7.52 -3.37 7.14
N GLY A 75 8.42 -3.94 6.34
CA GLY A 75 9.73 -4.46 6.74
C GLY A 75 10.87 -4.19 5.75
N ALA A 76 10.67 -3.40 4.69
CA ALA A 76 11.72 -3.11 3.71
C ALA A 76 12.77 -2.06 4.16
N ASN A 77 12.91 -1.83 5.47
CA ASN A 77 14.01 -1.06 6.07
C ASN A 77 14.67 -1.89 7.17
N SER A 78 15.54 -2.83 6.80
CA SER A 78 16.53 -3.42 7.73
C SER A 78 17.81 -3.98 7.06
N ALA A 79 17.95 -4.00 5.73
CA ALA A 79 19.10 -4.69 5.11
C ALA A 79 19.93 -3.91 4.07
N ALA A 80 19.51 -2.72 3.59
CA ALA A 80 20.19 -2.09 2.45
C ALA A 80 21.17 -0.94 2.79
N GLN A 81 21.31 -0.52 4.06
CA GLN A 81 22.36 0.41 4.51
C GLN A 81 23.46 -0.32 5.27
N ARG A 82 24.09 -1.30 4.62
CA ARG A 82 25.40 -1.82 5.01
C ARG A 82 26.31 -2.05 3.80
N HIS A 83 26.46 -1.02 2.96
CA HIS A 83 27.65 -0.91 2.11
C HIS A 83 28.61 0.08 2.76
N GLY A 84 29.46 -0.46 3.63
CA GLY A 84 30.55 0.26 4.27
C GLY A 84 31.71 -0.69 4.54
N HIS A 85 32.70 -0.64 3.65
CA HIS A 85 34.08 -1.09 3.82
C HIS A 85 34.40 -2.60 3.75
N SER A 86 34.87 -2.99 2.57
CA SER A 86 35.87 -4.06 2.40
C SER A 86 37.11 -3.76 3.24
N ARG A 87 37.42 -4.61 4.23
CA ARG A 87 38.78 -4.80 4.76
C ARG A 87 39.05 -6.28 5.01
N HIS A 88 39.92 -6.80 4.16
CA HIS A 88 40.84 -7.93 4.34
C HIS A 88 40.69 -8.85 5.57
N SER A 89 40.35 -10.11 5.28
CA SER A 89 41.13 -11.32 5.59
C SER A 89 42.19 -11.22 6.70
N ARG A 90 41.94 -11.93 7.82
CA ARG A 90 42.90 -12.88 8.45
C ARG A 90 42.26 -13.64 9.64
N ARG A 91 42.15 -14.97 9.44
CA ARG A 91 42.34 -16.13 10.36
C ARG A 91 41.52 -16.21 11.66
N SER A 92 40.59 -17.17 11.80
CA SER A 92 40.75 -18.60 12.22
C SER A 92 40.24 -18.78 13.69
N PRO A 93 40.02 -20.00 14.22
CA PRO A 93 38.71 -20.62 14.38
C PRO A 93 38.30 -20.90 15.85
N ILE A 94 37.02 -21.20 16.05
CA ILE A 94 36.42 -22.14 17.04
C ILE A 94 37.07 -22.25 18.43
N LEU A 95 36.30 -21.87 19.46
CA LEU A 95 36.43 -22.44 20.81
C LEU A 95 35.04 -23.02 21.17
N GLU A 96 34.96 -24.35 21.23
CA GLU A 96 33.85 -25.04 21.91
C GLU A 96 34.02 -24.89 23.43
N PRO A 97 32.92 -24.82 24.20
CA PRO A 97 33.01 -24.78 25.66
C PRO A 97 33.28 -26.18 26.23
N GLU A 98 34.39 -26.34 26.94
CA GLU A 98 34.58 -27.47 27.87
C GLU A 98 34.15 -27.06 29.30
N ALA A 99 33.29 -27.91 29.87
CA ALA A 99 32.85 -28.01 31.27
C ALA A 99 31.84 -26.97 31.80
#